data_AF-A0A0F7SPQ8-F1
#
_entry.id   AF-A0A0F7SPQ8-F1
#
_cell.length_a   1.000
_cell.length_b   1.000
_cell.length_c   1.000
_cell.angle_alpha   90.00
_cell.angle_beta   90.00
_cell.angle_gamma   90.00
#
_symmetry.space_group_name_H-M   'P 1'
#
loop_
_entity.id
_entity.type
_entity.pdbx_description
1 polymer ?
#
loop_
_entity_poly.entity_id
_entity_poly.type
_entity_poly.pdbx_seq_one_letter_code
_entity_poly.pdbx_strand_id
1 'polypeptide(L)'
;MSSDVKSAEPTDAEPSSVLLYTKLSEASFANFENLHPPNHPANDYGVWESRLRFALRDMKLWTIVTGERPRPSASHPRAQDAWDQDDDTAMGWIHTKIDIAEAKRLKPCRTSAECLDVLSWISLWT
;
A
#
# COMPACT_ATOMS: atom_id res chain seq x y z
N MET A 1 13.48 45.18 9.84
CA MET A 1 12.84 44.49 8.71
C MET A 1 12.76 43.02 9.08
N SER A 2 11.65 42.60 9.68
CA SER A 2 11.44 41.21 10.11
C SER A 2 10.92 40.41 8.91
N SER A 3 11.58 39.30 8.60
CA SER A 3 11.14 38.37 7.58
C SER A 3 10.11 37.42 8.19
N ASP A 4 8.83 37.61 7.88
CA ASP A 4 7.80 36.64 8.18
C ASP A 4 7.97 35.43 7.24
N VAL A 5 8.59 34.37 7.77
CA VAL A 5 8.53 33.03 7.17
C VAL A 5 7.09 32.54 7.37
N LYS A 6 6.29 32.64 6.31
CA LYS A 6 4.99 32.00 6.21
C LYS A 6 5.20 30.48 6.19
N SER A 7 5.11 29.85 7.35
CA SER A 7 4.99 28.39 7.45
C SER A 7 3.80 27.95 6.62
N ALA A 8 4.06 27.14 5.59
CA ALA A 8 3.00 26.44 4.87
C ALA A 8 2.41 25.40 5.82
N GLU A 9 1.17 25.60 6.23
CA GLU A 9 0.39 24.57 6.94
C GLU A 9 0.24 23.34 6.04
N PRO A 10 0.26 22.13 6.62
CA PRO A 10 -0.06 20.92 5.89
C PRO A 10 -1.53 21.00 5.48
N THR A 11 -1.78 20.98 4.17
CA THR A 11 -3.12 20.99 3.58
C THR A 11 -3.89 19.79 4.10
N ASP A 12 -4.79 20.03 5.06
CA ASP A 12 -5.71 19.05 5.62
C ASP A 12 -6.58 18.52 4.47
N ALA A 13 -6.37 17.25 4.08
CA ALA A 13 -7.07 16.68 2.94
C ALA A 13 -8.58 16.63 3.23
N GLU A 14 -9.40 17.31 2.42
CA GLU A 14 -10.85 17.36 2.64
C GLU A 14 -11.49 15.95 2.65
N PRO A 15 -12.34 15.64 3.66
CA PRO A 15 -12.85 14.30 3.99
C PRO A 15 -13.88 13.72 3.00
N SER A 16 -14.19 14.43 1.91
CA SER A 16 -15.22 14.07 0.91
C SER A 16 -14.71 13.08 -0.17
N SER A 17 -13.40 12.86 -0.24
CA SER A 17 -12.75 12.07 -1.31
C SER A 17 -12.50 10.59 -0.97
N VAL A 18 -12.79 10.14 0.25
CA VAL A 18 -12.54 8.75 0.67
C VAL A 18 -13.68 7.85 0.15
N LEU A 19 -13.47 7.29 -1.04
CA LEU A 19 -14.33 6.23 -1.58
C LEU A 19 -14.26 5.00 -0.66
N LEU A 20 -15.28 4.80 0.17
CA LEU A 20 -15.51 3.58 0.93
C LEU A 20 -15.73 2.40 -0.03
N TYR A 21 -14.98 1.31 0.14
CA TYR A 21 -15.08 0.18 -0.76
C TYR A 21 -16.35 -0.65 -0.54
N THR A 22 -17.08 -0.91 -1.63
CA THR A 22 -18.21 -1.83 -1.70
C THR A 22 -17.76 -3.10 -2.41
N LYS A 23 -17.51 -4.16 -1.61
CA LYS A 23 -17.37 -5.58 -1.94
C LYS A 23 -16.49 -5.96 -3.16
N LEU A 24 -15.47 -6.77 -2.87
CA LEU A 24 -14.51 -7.32 -3.84
C LEU A 24 -15.26 -8.06 -4.94
N SER A 25 -15.27 -7.51 -6.16
CA SER A 25 -15.43 -8.36 -7.33
C SER A 25 -14.28 -9.37 -7.27
N GLU A 26 -14.60 -10.66 -7.39
CA GLU A 26 -13.70 -11.82 -7.30
C GLU A 26 -12.63 -11.85 -8.41
N ALA A 27 -12.07 -10.71 -8.79
CA ALA A 27 -11.18 -10.53 -9.91
C ALA A 27 -9.91 -11.39 -9.73
N SER A 28 -9.93 -12.52 -10.44
CA SER A 28 -8.77 -13.21 -11.02
C SER A 28 -7.65 -13.62 -10.05
N PHE A 29 -8.00 -14.28 -8.94
CA PHE A 29 -7.04 -14.91 -8.01
C PHE A 29 -6.20 -16.04 -8.63
N ALA A 30 -6.69 -16.71 -9.68
CA ALA A 30 -6.18 -18.02 -10.10
C ALA A 30 -4.76 -18.00 -10.69
N ASN A 31 -4.27 -16.84 -11.15
CA ASN A 31 -2.98 -16.74 -11.86
C ASN A 31 -1.92 -15.93 -11.09
N PHE A 32 -2.15 -15.64 -9.80
CA PHE A 32 -1.19 -14.90 -9.00
C PHE A 32 -0.19 -15.88 -8.37
N GLU A 33 0.94 -16.08 -9.04
CA GLU A 33 2.09 -16.77 -8.45
C GLU A 33 2.59 -15.96 -7.24
N ASN A 34 2.79 -16.64 -6.11
CA ASN A 34 3.34 -16.02 -4.92
C ASN A 34 4.78 -15.55 -5.18
N LEU A 35 5.23 -14.49 -4.49
CA LEU A 35 6.65 -14.18 -4.46
C LEU A 35 7.42 -15.37 -3.88
N HIS A 36 8.31 -15.94 -4.70
CA HIS A 36 9.53 -16.57 -4.21
C HIS A 36 10.44 -15.51 -3.58
N PRO A 37 11.41 -15.92 -2.74
CA PRO A 37 12.32 -14.99 -2.11
C PRO A 37 13.03 -14.10 -3.14
N PRO A 38 13.42 -12.88 -2.79
CA PRO A 38 14.13 -11.92 -3.65
C PRO A 38 15.43 -12.46 -4.25
N ASN A 39 16.01 -13.49 -3.65
CA ASN A 39 17.21 -14.15 -4.11
C ASN A 39 16.92 -15.31 -5.07
N HIS A 40 15.66 -15.46 -5.51
CA HIS A 40 15.26 -16.49 -6.44
C HIS A 40 15.34 -15.98 -7.89
N PRO A 41 16.24 -16.51 -8.73
CA PRO A 41 16.50 -15.98 -10.08
C PRO A 41 15.30 -16.11 -11.04
N ALA A 42 14.25 -16.84 -10.67
CA ALA A 42 13.00 -16.92 -11.44
C ALA A 42 11.98 -15.81 -11.11
N ASN A 43 12.29 -14.93 -10.15
CA ASN A 43 11.37 -13.89 -9.71
C ASN A 43 11.79 -12.51 -10.21
N ASP A 44 11.05 -11.99 -11.18
CA ASP A 44 11.14 -10.59 -11.57
C ASP A 44 10.22 -9.77 -10.66
N TYR A 45 10.83 -9.00 -9.76
CA TYR A 45 10.12 -8.11 -8.84
C TYR A 45 9.18 -7.15 -9.58
N GLY A 46 9.59 -6.64 -10.75
CA GLY A 46 8.78 -5.73 -11.56
C GLY A 46 7.53 -6.40 -12.14
N VAL A 47 7.61 -7.70 -12.49
CA VAL A 47 6.43 -8.47 -12.92
C VAL A 47 5.47 -8.69 -11.75
N TRP A 48 5.98 -9.02 -10.56
CA TRP A 48 5.13 -9.16 -9.37
C TRP A 48 4.45 -7.83 -9.00
N GLU A 49 5.22 -6.74 -8.93
CA GLU A 49 4.69 -5.42 -8.59
C GLU A 49 3.62 -5.00 -9.60
N SER A 50 3.85 -5.23 -10.90
CA SER A 50 2.87 -4.94 -11.94
C SER A 50 1.55 -5.71 -11.75
N ARG A 51 1.63 -7.00 -11.36
CA ARG A 51 0.44 -7.80 -11.04
C ARG A 51 -0.25 -7.29 -9.76
N LEU A 52 0.52 -6.96 -8.73
CA LEU A 52 -0.01 -6.43 -7.47
C LEU A 52 -0.73 -5.11 -7.71
N ARG A 53 -0.11 -4.22 -8.50
CA ARG A 53 -0.68 -2.96 -8.95
C ARG A 53 -2.00 -3.16 -9.67
N PHE A 54 -2.08 -4.12 -10.59
CA PHE A 54 -3.32 -4.41 -11.31
C PHE A 54 -4.45 -4.80 -10.33
N ALA A 55 -4.19 -5.77 -9.44
CA ALA A 55 -5.17 -6.21 -8.45
C ALA A 55 -5.60 -5.07 -7.50
N LEU A 56 -4.66 -4.32 -6.94
CA LEU A 56 -4.96 -3.23 -6.01
C LEU A 56 -5.59 -2.01 -6.70
N ARG A 57 -5.38 -1.80 -8.01
CA ARG A 57 -6.11 -0.77 -8.77
C ARG A 57 -7.58 -1.12 -8.95
N ASP A 58 -7.90 -2.37 -9.25
CA ASP A 58 -9.29 -2.84 -9.35
C ASP A 58 -10.03 -2.67 -8.00
N MET A 59 -9.30 -2.81 -6.89
CA MET A 59 -9.79 -2.57 -5.54
C MET A 59 -9.77 -1.09 -5.10
N LYS A 60 -9.21 -0.18 -5.92
CA LYS A 60 -8.93 1.23 -5.57
C LYS A 60 -8.02 1.41 -4.35
N LEU A 61 -7.21 0.39 -4.04
CA LEU A 61 -6.26 0.39 -2.93
C LEU A 61 -4.85 0.80 -3.35
N TRP A 62 -4.54 0.80 -4.66
CA TRP A 62 -3.18 1.12 -5.16
C TRP A 62 -2.66 2.49 -4.70
N THR A 63 -3.55 3.47 -4.50
CA THR A 63 -3.15 4.80 -4.01
C THR A 63 -2.79 4.81 -2.53
N ILE A 64 -3.26 3.86 -1.71
CA ILE A 64 -2.80 3.72 -0.32
C ILE A 64 -1.42 3.11 -0.27
N VAL A 65 -1.21 1.97 -0.94
CA VAL A 65 0.08 1.25 -0.95
C VAL A 65 1.22 2.07 -1.53
N THR A 66 0.94 3.04 -2.40
CA THR A 66 1.95 3.97 -2.93
C THR A 66 2.11 5.25 -2.09
N GLY A 67 1.30 5.42 -1.05
CA GLY A 67 1.28 6.64 -0.24
C GLY A 67 0.63 7.86 -0.91
N GLU A 68 0.13 7.74 -2.15
CA GLU A 68 -0.54 8.82 -2.89
C GLU A 68 -1.83 9.30 -2.18
N ARG A 69 -2.55 8.39 -1.49
CA ARG A 69 -3.71 8.68 -0.66
C ARG A 69 -3.27 8.76 0.80
N PRO A 70 -2.94 9.96 1.34
CA PRO A 70 -2.49 10.09 2.72
C PRO A 70 -3.60 9.74 3.71
N ARG A 71 -3.21 9.22 4.88
CA ARG A 71 -4.13 8.96 5.97
C ARG A 71 -4.77 10.28 6.45
N PRO A 72 -6.11 10.38 6.54
CA PRO A 72 -6.78 11.58 7.05
C PRO A 72 -6.36 11.96 8.47
N SER A 73 -6.59 13.21 8.86
CA SER A 73 -6.30 13.73 10.21
C SER A 73 -7.32 13.27 11.25
N ALA A 74 -6.94 13.33 12.54
CA ALA A 74 -7.78 12.83 13.65
C ALA A 74 -9.06 13.64 13.88
N SER A 75 -9.16 14.83 13.29
CA SER A 75 -10.38 15.63 13.20
C SER A 75 -11.46 14.97 12.32
N HIS A 76 -11.10 13.96 11.53
CA HIS A 76 -11.99 13.25 10.62
C HIS A 76 -12.04 11.74 10.91
N PRO A 77 -12.54 11.32 12.09
CA PRO A 77 -12.42 9.94 12.57
C PRO A 77 -13.06 8.92 11.63
N ARG A 78 -14.23 9.23 11.04
CA ARG A 78 -14.88 8.32 10.07
C ARG A 78 -14.05 8.10 8.80
N ALA A 79 -13.35 9.14 8.35
CA ALA A 79 -12.48 9.04 7.18
C ALA A 79 -11.18 8.30 7.50
N GLN A 80 -10.67 8.45 8.74
CA GLN A 80 -9.57 7.64 9.24
C GLN A 80 -9.94 6.17 9.31
N ASP A 81 -11.05 5.83 9.95
CA ASP A 81 -11.50 4.43 10.08
C ASP A 81 -11.68 3.76 8.70
N ALA A 82 -12.22 4.52 7.73
CA ALA A 82 -12.34 4.09 6.35
C ALA A 82 -10.99 3.82 5.68
N TRP A 83 -10.04 4.73 5.87
CA TRP A 83 -8.68 4.59 5.34
C TRP A 83 -7.96 3.41 5.99
N ASP A 84 -8.06 3.26 7.31
CA ASP A 84 -7.43 2.18 8.08
C ASP A 84 -7.95 0.82 7.61
N GLN A 85 -9.26 0.71 7.35
CA GLN A 85 -9.86 -0.52 6.81
C GLN A 85 -9.36 -0.85 5.39
N ASP A 86 -9.20 0.16 4.53
CA ASP A 86 -8.65 -0.01 3.20
C ASP A 86 -7.15 -0.41 3.26
N ASP A 87 -6.37 0.18 4.17
CA ASP A 87 -4.95 -0.14 4.38
C ASP A 87 -4.76 -1.56 4.95
N ASP A 88 -5.56 -1.96 5.93
CA ASP A 88 -5.59 -3.33 6.46
C ASP A 88 -5.93 -4.34 5.36
N THR A 89 -6.88 -4.00 4.49
CA THR A 89 -7.22 -4.84 3.33
C THR A 89 -6.02 -4.96 2.40
N ALA A 90 -5.34 -3.86 2.07
CA ALA A 90 -4.16 -3.87 1.23
C ALA A 90 -3.01 -4.67 1.84
N MET A 91 -2.75 -4.53 3.15
CA MET A 91 -1.76 -5.33 3.88
C MET A 91 -2.08 -6.81 3.82
N GLY A 92 -3.33 -7.18 4.10
CA GLY A 92 -3.80 -8.56 4.01
C GLY A 92 -3.54 -9.14 2.61
N TRP A 93 -3.84 -8.36 1.58
CA TRP A 93 -3.56 -8.74 0.19
C TRP A 93 -2.07 -8.98 -0.06
N ILE A 94 -1.18 -8.06 0.33
CA ILE A 94 0.27 -8.25 0.20
C ILE A 94 0.70 -9.53 0.90
N HIS A 95 0.27 -9.74 2.14
CA HIS A 95 0.67 -10.90 2.96
C HIS A 95 0.22 -12.24 2.34
N THR A 96 -0.89 -12.28 1.62
CA THR A 96 -1.33 -13.51 0.92
C THR A 96 -0.52 -13.84 -0.33
N LYS A 97 0.23 -12.88 -0.87
CA LYS A 97 0.97 -13.01 -2.13
C LYS A 97 2.49 -13.10 -1.96
N ILE A 98 2.94 -13.20 -0.73
CA ILE A 98 4.35 -13.40 -0.38
C ILE A 98 4.53 -14.73 0.35
N ASP A 99 5.73 -15.29 0.28
CA ASP A 99 6.05 -16.49 1.04
C ASP A 99 6.31 -16.20 2.54
N ILE A 100 6.52 -17.27 3.31
CA ILE A 100 6.76 -17.20 4.76
C ILE A 100 8.08 -16.46 5.10
N ALA A 101 9.09 -16.50 4.22
CA ALA A 101 10.36 -15.84 4.45
C ALA A 101 10.21 -14.32 4.31
N GLU A 102 9.51 -13.87 3.28
CA GLU A 102 9.18 -12.45 3.07
C GLU A 102 8.18 -11.94 4.13
N ALA A 103 7.21 -12.75 4.54
CA ALA A 103 6.30 -12.39 5.64
C ALA A 103 7.04 -12.06 6.95
N LYS A 104 8.20 -12.68 7.23
CA LYS A 104 9.01 -12.31 8.40
C LYS A 104 9.60 -10.91 8.30
N ARG A 105 9.93 -10.46 7.08
CA ARG A 105 10.50 -9.13 6.84
C ARG A 105 9.46 -8.03 6.95
N LEU A 106 8.20 -8.35 6.67
CA LEU A 106 7.10 -7.39 6.79
C LEU A 106 6.58 -7.23 8.22
N LYS A 107 7.02 -8.06 9.17
CA LYS A 107 6.63 -7.95 10.59
C LYS A 107 6.69 -6.54 11.22
N PRO A 108 7.67 -5.68 10.93
CA PRO A 108 7.72 -4.35 11.52
C PRO A 108 6.83 -3.33 10.80
N CYS A 109 6.28 -3.65 9.62
CA CYS A 109 5.47 -2.74 8.84
C CYS A 109 4.12 -2.52 9.53
N ARG A 110 3.69 -1.26 9.56
CA ARG A 110 2.44 -0.81 10.17
C ARG A 110 1.41 -0.38 9.14
N THR A 111 1.85 -0.18 7.90
CA THR A 111 1.00 0.20 6.78
C THR A 111 1.37 -0.62 5.54
N SER A 112 0.43 -0.71 4.60
CA SER A 112 0.69 -1.38 3.32
C SER A 112 1.76 -0.67 2.48
N ALA A 113 1.89 0.66 2.65
CA ALA A 113 2.97 1.43 2.03
C ALA A 113 4.35 1.04 2.56
N GLU A 114 4.50 0.93 3.89
CA GLU A 114 5.75 0.44 4.49
C GLU A 114 6.09 -0.98 4.03
N CYS A 115 5.09 -1.85 3.90
CA CYS A 115 5.28 -3.20 3.34
C CYS A 115 5.84 -3.15 1.92
N LEU A 116 5.27 -2.31 1.06
CA LEU A 116 5.72 -2.19 -0.34
C LEU A 116 7.15 -1.64 -0.42
N ASP A 117 7.49 -0.65 0.41
CA ASP A 117 8.85 -0.11 0.49
C ASP A 117 9.87 -1.19 0.89
N VAL A 118 9.59 -2.00 1.92
CA VAL A 118 10.50 -3.09 2.33
C VAL A 118 10.72 -4.12 1.21
N LEU A 119 9.69 -4.37 0.40
CA LEU A 119 9.76 -5.29 -0.73
C LEU A 119 10.52 -4.68 -1.92
N SER A 120 10.39 -3.38 -2.19
CA SER A 120 11.01 -2.72 -3.34
C SER A 120 12.53 -2.51 -3.19
N TRP A 121 13.00 -2.37 -1.95
CA TRP A 121 14.43 -2.22 -1.64
C TRP A 121 15.32 -3.38 -2.08
N ILE A 122 14.74 -4.55 -2.36
CA ILE A 122 15.44 -5.70 -2.95
C ILE A 122 15.95 -5.38 -4.37
N SER A 123 15.14 -4.70 -5.18
CA SER A 123 15.39 -4.52 -6.60
C SER A 123 16.56 -3.58 -6.90
N LEU A 124 17.09 -2.87 -5.89
CA LEU A 124 18.18 -1.90 -6.04
C LEU A 124 19.58 -2.51 -5.83
N TRP A 125 19.68 -3.76 -5.38
CA TRP A 125 20.94 -4.40 -5.00
C TRP A 125 21.19 -5.78 -5.66
N THR A 126 20.31 -6.21 -6.56
CA THR A 126 20.47 -7.38 -7.45
C THR A 126 20.71 -6.91 -8.88
#